data_AF-A0A344TKL1-F1
#
_entry.id   AF-A0A344TKL1-F1
#
_cell.length_a   1.000
_cell.length_b   1.000
_cell.length_c   1.000
_cell.angle_alpha   90.00
_cell.angle_beta   90.00
_cell.angle_gamma   90.00
#
_symmetry.space_group_name_H-M   'P 1'
#
loop_
_entity.id
_entity.type
_entity.pdbx_description
1 polymer ?
#
loop_
_entity_poly.entity_id
_entity_poly.type
_entity_poly.pdbx_seq_one_letter_code
_entity_poly.pdbx_strand_id
1 'polypeptide(L)'
;MKKILIFLICLVYGGGRLIAQKDRPKYLREDDKSFKEMTTRVSENGWIEFKKEAKINPQSFFKDYANSLGLSQHYDFKALNEQRDEKERLHQRFQLHYKNIPVEGMEFSLHTFEDGTLQTAHGRIVEGIDTDVSKPITERRALEIALADKKLSFDDFKEGETKLPDGTLLFAKLIRPWWCSHRQALLTA
;
A
#
# COMPACT_ATOMS: atom_id res chain seq x y z
N MET A 1 50.81 41.77 6.60
CA MET A 1 50.31 40.71 7.51
C MET A 1 48.82 40.49 7.25
N LYS A 2 48.42 39.23 6.99
CA LYS A 2 47.04 38.64 7.01
C LYS A 2 45.99 39.29 6.08
N LYS A 3 45.73 38.76 4.87
CA LYS A 3 44.74 37.70 4.52
C LYS A 3 43.41 37.80 5.31
N ILE A 4 42.28 37.97 4.62
CA ILE A 4 40.95 37.35 4.84
C ILE A 4 40.07 37.78 3.64
N LEU A 5 39.86 36.95 2.62
CA LEU A 5 39.02 35.75 2.49
C LEU A 5 37.62 36.10 1.95
N ILE A 6 37.44 35.77 0.67
CA ILE A 6 36.19 35.70 -0.09
C ILE A 6 35.22 34.77 0.65
N PHE A 7 33.98 35.19 0.87
CA PHE A 7 32.87 34.27 1.15
C PHE A 7 31.69 34.62 0.23
N LEU A 8 31.74 34.02 -0.96
CA LEU A 8 30.56 33.72 -1.77
C LEU A 8 29.69 32.77 -0.94
N ILE A 9 28.58 33.26 -0.40
CA ILE A 9 27.54 32.38 0.17
C ILE A 9 26.80 31.76 -1.01
N CYS A 10 27.21 30.54 -1.34
CA CYS A 10 26.46 29.65 -2.22
C CYS A 10 25.10 29.36 -1.58
N LEU A 11 24.05 29.96 -2.14
CA LEU A 11 22.66 29.50 -2.02
C LEU A 11 22.53 28.14 -2.70
N VAL A 12 23.01 27.08 -2.04
CA VAL A 12 22.58 25.72 -2.36
C VAL A 12 21.24 25.54 -1.65
N TYR A 13 20.17 26.01 -2.29
CA TYR A 13 18.84 25.48 -2.02
C TYR A 13 18.93 23.98 -2.33
N GLY A 14 19.08 23.18 -1.28
CA GLY A 14 18.96 21.74 -1.31
C GLY A 14 17.54 21.40 -1.73
N GLY A 15 17.30 21.37 -3.04
CA GLY A 15 16.22 20.61 -3.64
C GLY A 15 16.53 19.14 -3.42
N GLY A 16 16.32 18.68 -2.19
CA GLY A 16 16.26 17.26 -1.89
C GLY A 16 15.15 16.69 -2.75
N ARG A 17 15.50 16.06 -3.86
CA ARG A 17 14.57 15.25 -4.63
C ARG A 17 14.00 14.25 -3.63
N LEU A 18 12.70 14.33 -3.39
CA LEU A 18 11.97 13.30 -2.67
C LEU A 18 12.05 12.05 -3.55
N ILE A 19 13.02 11.19 -3.27
CA ILE A 19 13.12 9.89 -3.92
C ILE A 19 11.98 9.06 -3.33
N ALA A 20 10.99 8.71 -4.16
CA ALA A 20 10.04 7.67 -3.81
C ALA A 20 10.82 6.44 -3.36
N GLN A 21 10.37 5.74 -2.33
CA GLN A 21 10.85 4.37 -2.16
C GLN A 21 10.59 3.64 -3.47
N LYS A 22 11.69 3.25 -4.14
CA LYS A 22 11.66 2.46 -5.36
C LYS A 22 11.26 1.05 -4.94
N ASP A 23 9.97 0.85 -4.79
CA ASP A 23 9.41 -0.47 -4.57
C ASP A 23 9.57 -1.27 -5.88
N ARG A 24 10.19 -2.44 -5.81
CA ARG A 24 10.38 -3.34 -6.96
C ARG A 24 9.75 -4.67 -6.58
N PRO A 25 8.61 -5.03 -7.22
CA PRO A 25 7.90 -6.27 -6.94
C PRO A 25 8.79 -7.50 -7.00
N LYS A 26 8.49 -8.51 -6.17
CA LYS A 26 9.26 -9.75 -6.10
C LYS A 26 9.51 -10.41 -7.45
N TYR A 27 8.47 -10.60 -8.26
CA TYR A 27 8.59 -11.19 -9.61
C TYR A 27 9.59 -10.46 -10.54
N LEU A 28 9.78 -9.14 -10.35
CA LEU A 28 10.82 -8.38 -11.06
C LEU A 28 12.17 -8.47 -10.37
N ARG A 29 12.21 -8.44 -9.05
CA ARG A 29 13.44 -8.49 -8.23
C ARG A 29 14.17 -9.83 -8.38
N GLU A 30 13.42 -10.93 -8.44
CA GLU A 30 13.92 -12.30 -8.54
C GLU A 30 14.00 -12.82 -9.99
N ASP A 31 13.62 -11.99 -10.96
CA ASP A 31 13.54 -12.37 -12.38
C ASP A 31 12.72 -13.65 -12.61
N ASP A 32 11.50 -13.69 -12.08
CA ASP A 32 10.61 -14.85 -12.16
C ASP A 32 10.20 -15.09 -13.64
N LYS A 33 10.90 -16.02 -14.29
CA LYS A 33 10.74 -16.31 -15.73
C LYS A 33 9.37 -16.88 -16.05
N SER A 34 8.88 -17.83 -15.26
CA SER A 34 7.57 -18.45 -15.50
C SER A 34 6.45 -17.43 -15.34
N PHE A 35 6.55 -16.53 -14.35
CA PHE A 35 5.60 -15.43 -14.21
C PHE A 35 5.65 -14.48 -15.40
N LYS A 36 6.85 -14.03 -15.79
CA LYS A 36 7.04 -13.09 -16.91
C LYS A 36 6.61 -13.66 -18.25
N GLU A 37 6.77 -14.96 -18.49
CA GLU A 37 6.35 -15.61 -19.74
C GLU A 37 4.84 -15.50 -20.01
N MET A 38 4.02 -15.41 -18.96
CA MET A 38 2.57 -15.20 -19.08
C MET A 38 2.17 -13.73 -19.29
N THR A 39 3.12 -12.80 -19.20
CA THR A 39 2.86 -11.36 -19.27
C THR A 39 3.28 -10.77 -20.61
N THR A 40 2.54 -9.77 -21.09
CA THR A 40 2.98 -8.89 -22.17
C THR A 40 3.85 -7.76 -21.62
N ARG A 41 3.53 -7.28 -20.41
CA ARG A 41 4.22 -6.18 -19.76
C ARG A 41 4.17 -6.32 -18.25
N VAL A 42 5.29 -6.00 -17.61
CA VAL A 42 5.41 -5.81 -16.16
C VAL A 42 6.19 -4.53 -15.88
N SER A 43 5.88 -3.82 -14.80
CA SER A 43 6.60 -2.60 -14.44
C SER A 43 6.91 -2.48 -12.96
N GLU A 44 7.93 -1.69 -12.62
CA GLU A 44 8.41 -1.51 -11.24
C GLU A 44 7.34 -0.92 -10.32
N ASN A 45 6.33 -0.21 -10.84
CA ASN A 45 5.22 0.32 -10.04
C ASN A 45 4.11 -0.71 -9.75
N GLY A 46 4.30 -1.99 -10.05
CA GLY A 46 3.36 -3.05 -9.71
C GLY A 46 2.26 -3.31 -10.75
N TRP A 47 2.41 -2.79 -11.97
CA TRP A 47 1.49 -3.06 -13.08
C TRP A 47 1.89 -4.33 -13.83
N ILE A 48 0.90 -5.18 -14.12
CA ILE A 48 1.06 -6.48 -14.78
C ILE A 48 -0.03 -6.60 -15.85
N GLU A 49 0.37 -6.78 -17.11
CA GLU A 49 -0.52 -7.07 -18.23
C GLU A 49 -0.29 -8.51 -18.69
N PHE A 50 -1.35 -9.29 -18.76
CA PHE A 50 -1.30 -10.70 -19.13
C PHE A 50 -1.56 -10.91 -20.62
N LYS A 51 -0.91 -11.94 -21.14
CA LYS A 51 -1.22 -12.55 -22.43
C LYS A 51 -2.58 -13.22 -22.35
N LYS A 52 -3.44 -13.02 -23.34
CA LYS A 52 -4.78 -13.63 -23.38
C LYS A 52 -4.69 -15.17 -23.40
N GLU A 53 -3.63 -15.69 -24.01
CA GLU A 53 -3.34 -17.11 -24.19
C GLU A 53 -2.96 -17.80 -22.87
N ALA A 54 -2.54 -17.04 -21.86
CA ALA A 54 -2.20 -17.57 -20.55
C ALA A 54 -3.43 -18.00 -19.74
N LYS A 55 -4.64 -17.55 -20.12
CA LYS A 55 -5.93 -17.95 -19.53
C LYS A 55 -5.94 -17.95 -18.00
N ILE A 56 -5.41 -16.88 -17.43
CA ILE A 56 -5.27 -16.71 -15.99
C ILE A 56 -6.67 -16.60 -15.35
N ASN A 57 -6.92 -17.42 -14.33
CA ASN A 57 -8.17 -17.40 -13.57
C ASN A 57 -8.12 -16.28 -12.50
N PRO A 58 -9.00 -15.26 -12.56
CA PRO A 58 -8.99 -14.17 -11.60
C PRO A 58 -9.39 -14.61 -10.18
N GLN A 59 -10.24 -15.63 -10.03
CA GLN A 59 -10.71 -16.11 -8.72
C GLN A 59 -9.61 -16.79 -7.90
N SER A 60 -8.66 -17.45 -8.56
CA SER A 60 -7.54 -18.12 -7.90
C SER A 60 -6.23 -17.34 -7.95
N PHE A 61 -6.21 -16.15 -8.57
CA PHE A 61 -5.01 -15.38 -8.85
C PHE A 61 -4.05 -15.24 -7.65
N PHE A 62 -4.53 -14.73 -6.51
CA PHE A 62 -3.67 -14.51 -5.34
C PHE A 62 -3.14 -15.81 -4.73
N LYS A 63 -3.89 -16.91 -4.87
CA LYS A 63 -3.48 -18.24 -4.40
C LYS A 63 -2.43 -18.84 -5.34
N ASP A 64 -2.72 -18.83 -6.63
CA ASP A 64 -1.89 -19.47 -7.65
C ASP A 64 -0.54 -18.76 -7.81
N TYR A 65 -0.51 -17.44 -7.64
CA TYR A 65 0.69 -16.61 -7.79
C TYR A 65 1.21 -16.04 -6.47
N ALA A 66 0.81 -16.61 -5.32
CA ALA A 66 1.22 -16.15 -3.99
C ALA A 66 2.75 -15.96 -3.90
N ASN A 67 3.51 -16.97 -4.35
CA ASN A 67 4.96 -16.92 -4.29
C ASN A 67 5.56 -15.79 -5.16
N SER A 68 5.12 -15.65 -6.42
CA SER A 68 5.60 -14.61 -7.35
C SER A 68 5.26 -13.20 -6.87
N LEU A 69 4.13 -13.07 -6.16
CA LEU A 69 3.66 -11.82 -5.56
C LEU A 69 4.32 -11.50 -4.21
N GLY A 70 5.06 -12.43 -3.61
CA GLY A 70 5.70 -12.24 -2.30
C GLY A 70 4.77 -12.42 -1.11
N LEU A 71 3.65 -13.15 -1.30
CA LEU A 71 2.68 -13.45 -0.26
C LEU A 71 3.14 -14.68 0.53
N SER A 72 3.29 -14.54 1.85
CA SER A 72 3.44 -15.66 2.77
C SER A 72 2.06 -16.12 3.29
N GLN A 73 2.03 -17.21 4.05
CA GLN A 73 0.79 -17.76 4.65
C GLN A 73 0.04 -16.79 5.58
N HIS A 74 0.66 -15.69 6.00
CA HIS A 74 0.05 -14.70 6.88
C HIS A 74 -0.66 -13.58 6.12
N TYR A 75 -0.53 -13.55 4.79
CA TYR A 75 -1.18 -12.56 3.94
C TYR A 75 -2.48 -13.09 3.38
N ASP A 76 -3.44 -12.19 3.21
CA ASP A 76 -4.70 -12.49 2.54
C ASP A 76 -5.19 -11.26 1.78
N PHE A 77 -5.96 -11.48 0.71
CA PHE A 77 -6.62 -10.42 -0.06
C PHE A 77 -8.12 -10.57 0.06
N LYS A 78 -8.77 -9.56 0.64
CA LYS A 78 -10.23 -9.55 0.77
C LYS A 78 -10.84 -8.60 -0.24
N ALA A 79 -11.91 -9.03 -0.90
CA ALA A 79 -12.63 -8.19 -1.85
C ALA A 79 -13.21 -6.95 -1.16
N LEU A 80 -12.99 -5.78 -1.76
CA LEU A 80 -13.56 -4.50 -1.35
C LEU A 80 -14.74 -4.11 -2.23
N ASN A 81 -14.57 -4.25 -3.54
CA ASN A 81 -15.58 -3.86 -4.51
C ASN A 81 -15.43 -4.69 -5.79
N GLU A 82 -16.55 -4.89 -6.48
CA GLU A 82 -16.64 -5.51 -7.79
C GLU A 82 -17.59 -4.68 -8.66
N GLN A 83 -17.14 -4.32 -9.86
CA GLN A 83 -17.91 -3.55 -10.82
C GLN A 83 -17.71 -4.12 -12.23
N ARG A 84 -18.78 -4.10 -13.04
CA ARG A 84 -18.70 -4.33 -14.49
C ARG A 84 -18.73 -3.00 -15.24
N ASP A 85 -17.91 -2.88 -16.28
CA ASP A 85 -18.01 -1.76 -17.22
C ASP A 85 -19.05 -2.01 -18.32
N GLU A 86 -19.29 -1.01 -19.18
CA GLU A 86 -20.23 -1.11 -20.31
C GLU A 86 -19.85 -2.20 -21.34
N LYS A 87 -18.65 -2.77 -21.24
CA LYS A 87 -18.13 -3.84 -22.10
C LYS A 87 -18.05 -5.17 -21.35
N GLU A 88 -18.79 -5.31 -20.24
CA GLU A 88 -18.86 -6.49 -19.38
C GLU A 88 -17.53 -6.92 -18.74
N ARG A 89 -16.53 -6.03 -18.72
CA ARG A 89 -15.24 -6.31 -18.06
C ARG A 89 -15.38 -6.18 -16.57
N LEU A 90 -14.84 -7.14 -15.84
CA LEU A 90 -14.89 -7.17 -14.39
C LEU A 90 -13.71 -6.39 -13.80
N HIS A 91 -14.03 -5.43 -12.94
CA HIS A 91 -13.09 -4.66 -12.12
C HIS A 91 -13.26 -5.08 -10.67
N GLN A 92 -12.26 -5.75 -10.11
CA GLN A 92 -12.28 -6.19 -8.71
C GLN A 92 -11.17 -5.47 -7.94
N ARG A 93 -11.52 -4.87 -6.80
CA ARG A 93 -10.55 -4.28 -5.87
C ARG A 93 -10.46 -5.13 -4.61
N PHE A 94 -9.26 -5.33 -4.12
CA PHE A 94 -8.95 -6.14 -2.95
C PHE A 94 -8.08 -5.36 -1.96
N GLN A 95 -8.33 -5.56 -0.67
CA GLN A 95 -7.52 -5.03 0.42
C GLN A 95 -6.55 -6.10 0.90
N LEU A 96 -5.25 -5.78 0.94
CA LEU A 96 -4.25 -6.64 1.56
C LEU A 96 -4.45 -6.67 3.07
N HIS A 97 -4.38 -7.86 3.65
CA HIS A 97 -4.40 -8.10 5.08
C HIS A 97 -3.14 -8.87 5.49
N TYR A 98 -2.63 -8.61 6.70
CA TYR A 98 -1.61 -9.40 7.37
C TYR A 98 -2.16 -9.90 8.71
N LYS A 99 -2.18 -11.22 8.93
CA LYS A 99 -2.80 -11.86 10.11
C LYS A 99 -4.21 -11.32 10.39
N ASN A 100 -5.02 -11.21 9.34
CA ASN A 100 -6.40 -10.71 9.37
C ASN A 100 -6.58 -9.21 9.68
N ILE A 101 -5.49 -8.43 9.74
CA ILE A 101 -5.51 -6.97 9.93
C ILE A 101 -5.26 -6.29 8.58
N PRO A 102 -6.11 -5.34 8.14
CA PRO A 102 -5.91 -4.62 6.88
C PRO A 102 -4.61 -3.82 6.89
N VAL A 103 -3.83 -3.91 5.81
CA VAL A 103 -2.58 -3.17 5.63
C VAL A 103 -2.87 -1.82 4.99
N GLU A 104 -2.52 -0.75 5.68
CA GLU A 104 -2.84 0.62 5.27
C GLU A 104 -2.32 0.94 3.87
N GLY A 105 -3.18 1.48 3.02
CA GLY A 105 -2.84 1.92 1.67
C GLY A 105 -2.46 0.81 0.68
N MET A 106 -2.67 -0.46 1.04
CA MET A 106 -2.31 -1.61 0.22
C MET A 106 -3.53 -2.28 -0.39
N GLU A 107 -3.88 -1.78 -1.57
CA GLU A 107 -4.91 -2.37 -2.40
C GLU A 107 -4.33 -2.98 -3.67
N PHE A 108 -5.09 -3.92 -4.23
CA PHE A 108 -4.76 -4.61 -5.46
C PHE A 108 -6.00 -4.73 -6.33
N SER A 109 -5.87 -4.46 -7.62
CA SER A 109 -6.97 -4.47 -8.57
C SER A 109 -6.75 -5.52 -9.66
N LEU A 110 -7.80 -6.27 -9.97
CA LEU A 110 -7.87 -7.23 -11.05
C LEU A 110 -8.87 -6.74 -12.11
N HIS A 111 -8.48 -6.80 -13.37
CA HIS A 111 -9.29 -6.43 -14.52
C HIS A 111 -9.37 -7.62 -15.47
N THR A 112 -10.57 -8.02 -15.88
CA THR A 112 -10.74 -9.16 -16.79
C THR A 112 -10.99 -8.71 -18.23
N PHE A 113 -10.63 -9.58 -19.17
CA PHE A 113 -11.20 -9.57 -20.51
C PHE A 113 -12.69 -9.96 -20.46
N GLU A 114 -13.37 -9.77 -21.59
CA GLU A 114 -14.78 -10.14 -21.78
C GLU A 114 -15.02 -11.66 -21.62
N ASP A 115 -14.03 -12.49 -21.94
CA ASP A 115 -14.09 -13.95 -21.77
C ASP A 115 -13.86 -14.42 -20.32
N GLY A 116 -13.73 -13.48 -19.38
CA GLY A 116 -13.53 -13.75 -17.95
C GLY A 116 -12.08 -14.05 -17.56
N THR A 117 -11.13 -14.06 -18.49
CA THR A 117 -9.71 -14.26 -18.17
C THR A 117 -9.07 -12.96 -17.68
N LEU A 118 -8.06 -13.05 -16.81
CA LEU A 118 -7.39 -11.87 -16.26
C LEU A 118 -6.61 -11.12 -17.35
N GLN A 119 -6.90 -9.83 -17.51
CA GLN A 119 -6.22 -8.92 -18.43
C GLN A 119 -5.10 -8.16 -17.73
N THR A 120 -5.43 -7.49 -16.63
CA THR A 120 -4.50 -6.62 -15.90
C THR A 120 -4.62 -6.87 -14.41
N ALA A 121 -3.47 -6.95 -13.76
CA ALA A 121 -3.34 -6.92 -12.31
C ALA A 121 -2.48 -5.72 -11.93
N HIS A 122 -2.89 -4.95 -10.92
CA HIS A 122 -2.01 -3.91 -10.40
C HIS A 122 -2.23 -3.64 -8.92
N GLY A 123 -1.14 -3.35 -8.23
CA GLY A 123 -1.15 -2.99 -6.82
C GLY A 123 0.25 -3.03 -6.24
N ARG A 124 0.36 -2.70 -4.96
CA ARG A 124 1.61 -2.84 -4.20
C ARG A 124 1.43 -3.86 -3.11
N ILE A 125 2.51 -4.58 -2.80
CA ILE A 125 2.53 -5.61 -1.78
C ILE A 125 3.69 -5.31 -0.85
N VAL A 126 3.37 -5.21 0.43
CA VAL A 126 4.37 -5.02 1.48
C VAL A 126 4.84 -6.38 1.92
N GLU A 127 6.00 -6.78 1.44
CA GLU A 127 6.60 -8.07 1.76
C GLU A 127 7.29 -8.09 3.13
N GLY A 128 7.51 -9.29 3.66
CA GLY A 128 8.35 -9.52 4.84
C GLY A 128 7.86 -8.84 6.11
N ILE A 129 6.54 -8.71 6.29
CA ILE A 129 5.99 -8.31 7.58
C ILE A 129 6.20 -9.47 8.55
N ASP A 130 6.91 -9.19 9.65
CA ASP A 130 7.18 -10.12 10.74
C ASP A 130 6.93 -9.44 12.09
N THR A 131 5.77 -8.80 12.19
CA THR A 131 5.34 -8.14 13.42
C THR A 131 4.45 -9.07 14.22
N ASP A 132 4.64 -9.09 15.54
CA ASP A 132 3.69 -9.72 16.46
C ASP A 132 2.48 -8.80 16.63
N VAL A 133 1.31 -9.33 16.29
CA VAL A 133 0.02 -8.61 16.35
C VAL A 133 -0.80 -9.04 17.58
N SER A 134 -0.19 -9.78 18.52
CA SER A 134 -0.87 -10.28 19.73
C SER A 134 -1.27 -9.18 20.72
N LYS A 135 -0.62 -8.03 20.66
CA LYS A 135 -0.82 -6.90 21.59
C LYS A 135 -0.99 -5.58 20.84
N PRO A 136 -2.10 -5.38 20.11
CA PRO A 136 -2.35 -4.09 19.48
C PRO A 136 -2.55 -3.00 20.54
N ILE A 137 -2.23 -1.76 20.17
CA ILE A 137 -2.65 -0.59 20.95
C ILE A 137 -4.19 -0.56 21.04
N THR A 138 -4.73 -0.18 22.20
CA THR A 138 -6.17 -0.05 22.36
C THR A 138 -6.70 1.15 21.58
N GLU A 139 -7.93 1.05 21.07
CA GLU A 139 -8.60 2.14 20.36
C GLU A 139 -8.61 3.45 21.15
N ARG A 140 -8.98 3.39 22.44
CA ARG A 140 -8.94 4.55 23.35
C ARG A 140 -7.56 5.20 23.39
N ARG A 141 -6.51 4.38 23.53
CA ARG A 141 -5.14 4.90 23.62
C ARG A 141 -4.68 5.48 22.28
N ALA A 142 -5.05 4.87 21.16
CA ALA A 142 -4.77 5.41 19.83
C ALA A 142 -5.47 6.76 19.63
N LEU A 143 -6.72 6.90 20.06
CA LEU A 143 -7.47 8.15 20.02
C LEU A 143 -6.84 9.23 20.90
N GLU A 144 -6.47 8.91 22.14
CA GLU A 144 -5.74 9.83 23.04
C GLU A 144 -4.48 10.40 22.39
N ILE A 145 -3.69 9.55 21.71
CA ILE A 145 -2.47 9.95 21.00
C ILE A 145 -2.80 10.87 19.81
N ALA A 146 -3.83 10.52 19.03
CA ALA A 146 -4.28 11.31 17.89
C ALA A 146 -4.79 12.71 18.32
N LEU A 147 -5.56 12.79 19.41
CA LEU A 147 -6.05 14.06 19.96
C LEU A 147 -4.88 14.92 20.44
N ALA A 148 -3.92 14.33 21.16
CA ALA A 148 -2.74 15.05 21.63
C ALA A 148 -1.90 15.62 20.47
N ASP A 149 -1.73 14.90 19.35
CA ASP A 149 -1.07 15.40 18.13
C ASP A 149 -1.78 16.63 17.55
N LYS A 150 -3.10 16.63 17.59
CA LYS A 150 -3.93 17.76 17.14
C LYS A 150 -4.11 18.87 18.18
N LYS A 151 -3.50 18.73 19.35
CA LYS A 151 -3.68 19.63 20.51
C LYS A 151 -5.16 19.75 20.91
N LEU A 152 -5.88 18.64 20.82
CA LEU A 152 -7.27 18.47 21.23
C LEU A 152 -7.36 17.58 22.47
N SER A 153 -8.51 17.56 23.11
CA SER A 153 -8.91 16.71 24.21
C SER A 153 -10.28 16.08 23.96
N PHE A 154 -10.70 15.13 24.80
CA PHE A 154 -12.04 14.56 24.69
C PHE A 154 -13.15 15.59 24.91
N ASP A 155 -12.89 16.63 25.70
CA ASP A 155 -13.86 17.69 26.00
C ASP A 155 -14.20 18.57 24.77
N ASP A 156 -13.34 18.53 23.75
CA ASP A 156 -13.58 19.22 22.48
C ASP A 156 -14.68 18.53 21.64
N PHE A 157 -15.02 17.27 21.97
CA PHE A 157 -16.09 16.50 21.35
C PHE A 157 -17.31 16.49 22.26
N LYS A 158 -18.05 17.61 22.31
CA LYS A 158 -19.25 17.74 23.16
C LYS A 158 -20.38 16.81 22.70
N GLU A 159 -21.12 16.28 23.66
CA GLU A 159 -22.34 15.51 23.44
C GLU A 159 -23.38 16.34 22.65
N GLY A 160 -23.77 15.85 21.47
CA GLY A 160 -24.87 16.39 20.67
C GLY A 160 -24.49 16.93 19.29
N GLU A 161 -23.22 17.24 19.02
CA GLU A 161 -22.82 17.85 17.73
C GLU A 161 -21.77 17.05 16.95
N THR A 162 -20.98 16.17 17.60
CA THR A 162 -19.97 15.37 16.90
C THR A 162 -19.76 14.02 17.59
N LYS A 163 -20.19 12.93 16.94
CA LYS A 163 -19.87 11.56 17.41
C LYS A 163 -18.35 11.37 17.35
N LEU A 164 -17.77 10.75 18.38
CA LEU A 164 -16.37 10.30 18.31
C LEU A 164 -16.15 9.38 17.10
N PRO A 165 -14.99 9.44 16.43
CA PRO A 165 -14.69 8.54 15.33
C PRO A 165 -14.59 7.10 15.82
N ASP A 166 -15.15 6.17 15.06
CA ASP A 166 -14.97 4.74 15.31
C ASP A 166 -13.57 4.34 14.82
N GLY A 167 -12.77 3.73 15.70
CA GLY A 167 -11.41 3.30 15.38
C GLY A 167 -11.39 1.94 14.68
N THR A 168 -10.51 1.80 13.69
CA THR A 168 -10.21 0.50 13.05
C THR A 168 -8.73 0.19 13.23
N LEU A 169 -8.43 -1.04 13.66
CA LEU A 169 -7.04 -1.51 13.72
C LEU A 169 -6.50 -1.69 12.29
N LEU A 170 -5.46 -0.95 11.94
CA LEU A 170 -4.76 -1.05 10.67
C LEU A 170 -3.30 -1.44 10.92
N PHE A 171 -2.74 -2.23 9.99
CA PHE A 171 -1.31 -2.45 9.93
C PHE A 171 -0.66 -1.31 9.14
N ALA A 172 -0.10 -0.33 9.85
CA ALA A 172 0.63 0.78 9.27
C ALA A 172 2.13 0.46 9.26
N LYS A 173 2.67 0.12 8.09
CA LYS A 173 4.13 0.22 7.86
C LYS A 173 4.36 1.60 7.27
N LEU A 174 5.26 2.39 7.87
CA LEU A 174 5.66 3.70 7.33
C LEU A 174 6.36 3.54 5.97
N ILE A 175 5.57 3.31 4.93
CA ILE A 175 5.98 3.35 3.53
C ILE A 175 5.63 4.75 3.11
N ARG A 176 6.55 5.71 3.22
CA ARG A 176 6.29 7.14 2.98
C ARG A 176 5.42 7.32 1.72
N PRO A 177 4.09 7.50 1.84
CA PRO A 177 3.24 7.68 0.68
C PRO A 177 3.45 9.13 0.24
N TRP A 178 3.58 9.37 -1.07
CA TRP A 178 3.85 10.70 -1.63
C TRP A 178 2.79 11.76 -1.25
N TRP A 179 1.64 11.34 -0.77
CA TRP A 179 0.51 12.21 -0.43
C TRP A 179 0.45 12.60 1.06
N CYS A 180 1.28 12.01 1.92
CA CYS A 180 1.32 12.37 3.34
C CYS A 180 2.44 13.41 3.57
N SER A 181 2.31 14.58 2.95
CA SER A 181 3.19 15.73 3.19
C SER A 181 2.60 16.70 4.21
N HIS A 182 1.95 16.22 5.27
CA HIS A 182 1.70 17.00 6.47
C HIS A 182 1.76 16.06 7.66
N ARG A 183 2.54 16.44 8.68
CA ARG A 183 2.87 15.67 9.89
C ARG A 183 1.67 14.84 10.39
N GLN A 184 1.85 13.53 10.45
CA GLN A 184 0.94 12.62 11.16
C GLN A 184 1.75 11.89 12.25
N ALA A 185 1.22 11.92 13.47
CA ALA A 185 1.77 11.22 14.63
C ALA A 185 1.98 9.73 14.36
N LEU A 186 3.12 9.27 14.85
CA LEU A 186 3.58 7.89 14.80
C LEU A 186 2.67 6.98 15.63
N LEU A 187 2.28 5.85 15.05
CA LEU A 187 1.94 4.63 15.79
C LEU A 187 2.62 3.45 15.10
N THR A 188 3.74 3.02 15.66
CA THR A 188 4.36 1.72 15.40
C THR A 188 3.97 0.78 16.53
N ALA A 189 3.54 -0.43 16.20
CA ALA A 189 3.60 -1.58 17.10
C ALA A 189 5.06 -2.08 17.20
#